data_AF-A0A662MQ74-F1
#
_entry.id   AF-A0A662MQ74-F1
#
_cell.length_a   1.000
_cell.length_b   1.000
_cell.length_c   1.000
_cell.angle_alpha   90.00
_cell.angle_beta   90.00
_cell.angle_gamma   90.00
#
_symmetry.space_group_name_H-M   'P 1'
#
loop_
_entity.id
_entity.type
_entity.pdbx_description
1 polymer ?
#
loop_
_entity_poly.entity_id
_entity_poly.type
_entity_poly.pdbx_seq_one_letter_code
_entity_poly.pdbx_strand_id
1 'polypeptide(L)'
;MERFLKEAEVLNPERILQDIGDISKFHRIQGSKELVEAAKYILEELKIWGIKGELFEVFYDGKSRYLTLTSPIAWDLVYAEVEVDGEKVTSERTPLVAMAHSPPGEAEGELVLIREEKDWERAEGKIVLVGSEWRENYRKANEKGAKGFLIYREGTGNAFPYVGLFLTEEDLKWAKIPAGAISEEWAKKIISKLKKGENVRARIKVMSKIPKRQILPMLYATIGKPPYILFSAHLCHPKPGANDNASGSAMVL
;
A
#
# COMPACT_ATOMS: atom_id res chain seq x y z
N MET A 1 -37.16 20.19 -2.35
CA MET A 1 -36.05 19.99 -1.38
C MET A 1 -36.51 19.14 -0.20
N GLU A 2 -37.60 19.50 0.49
CA GLU A 2 -38.17 18.72 1.60
C GLU A 2 -38.43 17.24 1.29
N ARG A 3 -38.96 16.91 0.10
CA ARG A 3 -39.17 15.52 -0.32
C ARG A 3 -37.88 14.70 -0.36
N PHE A 4 -36.80 15.25 -0.92
CA PHE A 4 -35.50 14.57 -0.98
C PHE A 4 -34.87 14.43 0.41
N LEU A 5 -35.05 15.43 1.28
CA LEU A 5 -34.58 15.37 2.66
C LEU A 5 -35.30 14.25 3.42
N LYS A 6 -36.62 14.10 3.23
CA LYS A 6 -37.42 13.03 3.83
C LYS A 6 -37.08 11.65 3.27
N GLU A 7 -36.83 11.55 1.97
CA GLU A 7 -36.34 10.30 1.35
C GLU A 7 -34.92 9.93 1.84
N ALA A 8 -34.12 10.91 2.25
CA ALA A 8 -32.79 10.70 2.82
C ALA A 8 -32.79 10.34 4.32
N GLU A 9 -33.93 10.43 5.03
CA GLU A 9 -34.05 10.02 6.44
C GLU A 9 -33.82 8.51 6.64
N VAL A 10 -33.81 7.72 5.56
CA VAL A 10 -33.43 6.31 5.58
C VAL A 10 -31.92 6.09 5.79
N LEU A 11 -31.11 7.13 5.58
CA LEU A 11 -29.66 7.07 5.81
C LEU A 11 -29.38 6.89 7.30
N ASN A 12 -28.57 5.89 7.64
CA ASN A 12 -28.16 5.61 9.02
C ASN A 12 -26.65 5.92 9.18
N PRO A 13 -26.29 7.07 9.78
CA PRO A 13 -24.89 7.45 9.96
C PRO A 13 -24.12 6.50 10.91
N GLU A 14 -24.77 5.94 11.92
CA GLU A 14 -24.12 4.99 12.83
C GLU A 14 -23.69 3.71 12.08
N ARG A 15 -24.54 3.21 11.18
CA ARG A 15 -24.23 2.06 10.32
C ARG A 15 -23.04 2.36 9.41
N ILE A 16 -23.02 3.52 8.77
CA ILE A 16 -21.90 3.93 7.90
C ILE A 16 -20.59 3.98 8.69
N LEU A 17 -20.60 4.54 9.91
CA LEU A 17 -19.42 4.57 10.76
C LEU A 17 -18.96 3.16 11.18
N GLN A 18 -19.90 2.25 11.43
CA GLN A 18 -19.60 0.86 11.71
C GLN A 18 -18.95 0.17 10.49
N ASP A 19 -19.53 0.33 9.30
CA ASP A 19 -19.01 -0.24 8.06
C ASP A 19 -17.61 0.29 7.71
N ILE A 20 -17.35 1.58 7.96
CA ILE A 20 -15.98 2.14 7.87
C ILE A 20 -15.04 1.37 8.78
N GLY A 21 -15.42 1.19 10.05
CA GLY A 21 -14.63 0.45 11.03
C GLY A 21 -14.36 -0.99 10.61
N ASP A 22 -15.37 -1.68 10.09
CA ASP A 22 -15.28 -3.08 9.67
C ASP A 22 -14.42 -3.27 8.43
N ILE A 23 -14.61 -2.45 7.39
CA ILE A 23 -13.77 -2.45 6.20
C ILE A 23 -12.32 -2.06 6.56
N SER A 24 -12.13 -1.13 7.50
CA SER A 24 -10.81 -0.67 7.95
C SER A 24 -9.97 -1.71 8.70
N LYS A 25 -10.52 -2.87 9.05
CA LYS A 25 -9.76 -3.96 9.71
C LYS A 25 -8.73 -4.60 8.77
N PHE A 26 -8.97 -4.54 7.46
CA PHE A 26 -8.17 -5.20 6.41
C PHE A 26 -7.05 -4.31 5.85
N HIS A 27 -5.90 -4.91 5.51
CA HIS A 27 -4.80 -4.30 4.76
C HIS A 27 -4.96 -4.55 3.24
N ARG A 28 -5.83 -3.74 2.63
CA ARG A 28 -6.43 -3.94 1.31
C ARG A 28 -5.54 -3.45 0.16
N ILE A 29 -4.25 -3.83 0.15
CA ILE A 29 -3.32 -3.51 -0.94
C ILE A 29 -3.75 -4.21 -2.24
N GLN A 30 -3.51 -3.58 -3.39
CA GLN A 30 -3.74 -4.19 -4.70
C GLN A 30 -2.93 -5.48 -4.83
N GLY A 31 -3.60 -6.59 -5.11
CA GLY A 31 -2.97 -7.91 -5.19
C GLY A 31 -2.86 -8.64 -3.85
N SER A 32 -3.40 -8.11 -2.75
CA SER A 32 -3.40 -8.79 -1.44
C SER A 32 -4.62 -9.67 -1.23
N LYS A 33 -4.45 -10.70 -0.40
CA LYS A 33 -5.53 -11.58 0.10
C LYS A 33 -6.59 -10.78 0.86
N GLU A 34 -6.18 -9.78 1.64
CA GLU A 34 -7.08 -9.03 2.52
C GLU A 34 -7.99 -8.08 1.74
N LEU A 35 -7.58 -7.65 0.54
CA LEU A 35 -8.48 -6.96 -0.39
C LEU A 35 -9.62 -7.88 -0.86
N VAL A 36 -9.33 -9.16 -1.12
CA VAL A 36 -10.34 -10.15 -1.52
C VAL A 36 -11.24 -10.50 -0.32
N GLU A 37 -10.68 -10.64 0.87
CA GLU A 37 -11.44 -10.86 2.11
C GLU A 37 -12.37 -9.69 2.41
N ALA A 38 -11.93 -8.44 2.22
CA ALA A 38 -12.77 -7.26 2.37
C ALA A 38 -13.93 -7.25 1.35
N ALA A 39 -13.69 -7.64 0.10
CA ALA A 39 -14.75 -7.71 -0.91
C ALA A 39 -15.79 -8.80 -0.58
N LYS A 40 -15.32 -9.95 -0.06
CA LYS A 40 -16.20 -11.03 0.41
C LYS A 40 -17.02 -10.62 1.63
N TYR A 41 -16.44 -9.85 2.54
CA TYR A 41 -17.16 -9.25 3.66
C TYR A 41 -18.35 -8.41 3.17
N ILE A 42 -18.10 -7.47 2.24
CA ILE A 42 -19.16 -6.61 1.68
C ILE A 42 -20.21 -7.44 0.93
N LEU A 43 -19.81 -8.48 0.20
CA LEU A 43 -20.73 -9.38 -0.48
C LEU A 43 -21.68 -10.10 0.50
N GLU A 44 -21.18 -10.53 1.66
CA GLU A 44 -22.03 -11.13 2.70
C GLU A 44 -22.95 -10.09 3.36
N GLU A 45 -22.52 -8.85 3.58
CA GLU A 45 -23.40 -7.77 4.06
C GLU A 45 -24.57 -7.49 3.10
N LEU A 46 -24.29 -7.39 1.78
CA LEU A 46 -25.34 -7.23 0.77
C LEU A 46 -26.35 -8.38 0.81
N LYS A 47 -25.85 -9.61 0.96
CA LYS A 47 -26.69 -10.81 1.05
C LYS A 47 -27.56 -10.81 2.30
N ILE A 48 -27.07 -10.33 3.44
CA ILE A 48 -27.86 -10.16 4.67
C ILE A 48 -29.03 -9.20 4.43
N TRP A 49 -28.87 -8.18 3.58
CA TRP A 49 -29.97 -7.26 3.22
C TRP A 49 -30.87 -7.76 2.09
N GLY A 50 -30.64 -8.98 1.61
CA GLY A 50 -31.39 -9.53 0.47
C GLY A 50 -31.02 -8.89 -0.87
N ILE A 51 -29.87 -8.20 -0.94
CA ILE A 51 -29.33 -7.64 -2.18
C ILE A 51 -28.39 -8.67 -2.82
N LYS A 52 -28.68 -9.03 -4.07
CA LYS A 52 -27.81 -9.93 -4.82
C LYS A 52 -26.57 -9.16 -5.31
N GLY A 53 -25.42 -9.46 -4.73
CA GLY A 53 -24.11 -9.05 -5.23
C GLY A 53 -23.46 -10.13 -6.12
N GLU A 54 -22.61 -9.70 -7.04
CA GLU A 54 -21.77 -10.55 -7.89
C GLU A 54 -20.32 -10.07 -7.83
N LEU A 55 -19.39 -11.01 -7.63
CA LEU A 55 -17.96 -10.75 -7.65
C LEU A 55 -17.38 -11.18 -9.00
N PHE A 56 -16.83 -10.24 -9.75
CA PHE A 56 -16.14 -10.55 -10.99
C PHE A 56 -14.69 -10.95 -10.72
N GLU A 57 -14.28 -12.08 -11.31
CA GLU A 57 -12.94 -12.63 -11.15
C GLU A 57 -12.01 -12.20 -12.30
N VAL A 58 -11.42 -11.03 -12.13
CA VAL A 58 -10.21 -10.61 -12.85
C VAL A 58 -8.99 -10.79 -11.94
N PHE A 59 -7.77 -10.53 -12.43
CA PHE A 59 -6.55 -10.91 -11.71
C PHE A 59 -5.49 -9.79 -11.62
N TYR A 60 -4.85 -9.74 -10.46
CA TYR A 60 -3.52 -9.19 -10.23
C TYR A 60 -2.49 -10.28 -10.49
N ASP A 61 -1.78 -10.20 -11.60
CA ASP A 61 -0.86 -11.24 -12.09
C ASP A 61 0.46 -10.64 -12.62
N GLY A 62 0.63 -9.31 -12.52
CA GLY A 62 1.80 -8.63 -13.04
C GLY A 62 1.88 -8.55 -14.57
N LYS A 63 0.83 -8.96 -15.31
CA LYS A 63 0.84 -9.12 -16.78
C LYS A 63 -0.40 -8.59 -17.48
N SER A 64 -1.57 -8.93 -16.94
CA SER A 64 -2.86 -8.56 -17.47
C SER A 64 -2.94 -7.05 -17.58
N ARG A 65 -3.42 -6.58 -18.73
CA ARG A 65 -3.50 -5.16 -19.05
C ARG A 65 -4.95 -4.73 -19.10
N TYR A 66 -5.27 -3.71 -18.33
CA TYR A 66 -6.59 -3.07 -18.31
C TYR A 66 -6.40 -1.65 -18.85
N LEU A 67 -6.85 -1.43 -20.09
CA LEU A 67 -6.58 -0.20 -20.85
C LEU A 67 -5.07 0.08 -20.98
N THR A 68 -4.57 1.15 -20.34
CA THR A 68 -3.16 1.56 -20.35
C THR A 68 -2.37 1.04 -19.15
N LEU A 69 -3.02 0.37 -18.19
CA LEU A 69 -2.40 -0.06 -16.94
C LEU A 69 -2.15 -1.57 -16.95
N THR A 70 -0.90 -1.95 -16.74
CA THR A 70 -0.55 -3.34 -16.40
C THR A 70 -0.87 -3.57 -14.93
N SER A 71 -1.52 -4.68 -14.62
CA SER A 71 -1.81 -5.07 -13.24
C SER A 71 -0.51 -5.22 -12.45
N PRO A 72 -0.45 -4.77 -11.19
CA PRO A 72 0.67 -5.13 -10.32
C PRO A 72 0.66 -6.64 -10.03
N ILE A 73 1.78 -7.14 -9.55
CA ILE A 73 1.90 -8.49 -8.99
C ILE A 73 0.90 -8.71 -7.84
N ALA A 74 0.52 -9.97 -7.63
CA ALA A 74 -0.05 -10.37 -6.35
C ALA A 74 0.98 -10.21 -5.23
N TRP A 75 0.55 -9.73 -4.06
CA TRP A 75 1.45 -9.38 -2.98
C TRP A 75 0.76 -9.42 -1.62
N ASP A 76 1.32 -10.19 -0.70
CA ASP A 76 0.85 -10.31 0.68
C ASP A 76 1.98 -9.99 1.66
N LEU A 77 1.80 -8.98 2.50
CA LEU A 77 2.71 -8.72 3.61
C LEU A 77 2.50 -9.76 4.72
N VAL A 78 3.59 -10.41 5.14
CA VAL A 78 3.60 -11.31 6.31
C VAL A 78 4.18 -10.59 7.51
N TYR A 79 5.34 -9.95 7.32
CA TYR A 79 6.02 -9.18 8.36
C TYR A 79 6.96 -8.16 7.71
N ALA A 80 7.18 -7.02 8.35
CA ALA A 80 8.27 -6.15 8.00
C ALA A 80 8.82 -5.43 9.23
N GLU A 81 10.11 -5.09 9.17
CA GLU A 81 10.83 -4.40 10.22
C GLU A 81 11.86 -3.47 9.59
N VAL A 82 11.92 -2.25 10.13
CA VAL A 82 12.98 -1.28 9.84
C VAL A 82 13.56 -0.83 11.16
N GLU A 83 14.88 -0.91 11.26
CA GLU A 83 15.67 -0.40 12.37
C GLU A 83 16.74 0.53 11.83
N VAL A 84 16.84 1.74 12.38
CA VAL A 84 17.87 2.71 12.01
C VAL A 84 18.36 3.38 13.29
N ASP A 85 19.67 3.27 13.54
CA ASP A 85 20.31 3.95 14.67
C ASP A 85 19.65 3.66 16.04
N GLY A 86 19.24 2.40 16.23
CA GLY A 86 18.59 1.90 17.44
C GLY A 86 17.08 2.19 17.56
N GLU A 87 16.51 3.03 16.70
CA GLU A 87 15.05 3.20 16.60
C GLU A 87 14.47 2.10 15.69
N LYS A 88 13.37 1.47 16.09
CA LYS A 88 12.78 0.31 15.40
C LYS A 88 11.26 0.43 15.25
N VAL A 89 10.74 -0.01 14.11
CA VAL A 89 9.31 -0.14 13.83
C VAL A 89 9.03 -1.43 13.07
N THR A 90 7.87 -2.04 13.34
CA THR A 90 7.44 -3.29 12.72
C THR A 90 6.07 -3.13 12.07
N SER A 91 5.72 -4.06 11.18
CA SER A 91 4.43 -4.10 10.48
C SER A 91 3.24 -4.29 11.42
N GLU A 92 3.48 -4.79 12.64
CA GLU A 92 2.46 -4.94 13.69
C GLU A 92 1.99 -3.57 14.21
N ARG A 93 2.91 -2.60 14.31
CA ARG A 93 2.57 -1.21 14.64
C ARG A 93 1.95 -0.49 13.45
N THR A 94 2.55 -0.63 12.27
CA THR A 94 2.02 -0.05 11.04
C THR A 94 2.50 -0.85 9.83
N PRO A 95 1.61 -1.38 8.98
CA PRO A 95 2.03 -2.12 7.78
C PRO A 95 2.72 -1.20 6.76
N LEU A 96 2.60 0.11 6.91
CA LEU A 96 3.26 1.12 6.05
C LEU A 96 4.77 1.16 6.22
N VAL A 97 5.35 0.44 7.20
CA VAL A 97 6.80 0.25 7.27
C VAL A 97 7.33 -0.47 6.02
N ALA A 98 6.51 -1.32 5.37
CA ALA A 98 6.84 -1.93 4.09
C ALA A 98 6.27 -1.09 2.93
N MET A 99 7.07 -0.90 1.88
CA MET A 99 6.51 -0.40 0.63
C MET A 99 5.64 -1.49 0.00
N ALA A 100 4.45 -1.13 -0.48
CA ALA A 100 3.59 -2.09 -1.15
C ALA A 100 4.29 -2.63 -2.42
N HIS A 101 4.12 -3.94 -2.66
CA HIS A 101 4.81 -4.69 -3.72
C HIS A 101 6.32 -4.84 -3.52
N SER A 102 6.85 -4.59 -2.32
CA SER A 102 8.26 -4.86 -2.01
C SER A 102 8.61 -6.37 -2.10
N PRO A 103 9.71 -6.75 -2.78
CA PRO A 103 10.25 -8.10 -2.71
C PRO A 103 10.64 -8.49 -1.28
N PRO A 104 10.51 -9.78 -0.91
CA PRO A 104 11.01 -10.24 0.37
C PRO A 104 12.55 -10.20 0.40
N GLY A 105 13.11 -9.90 1.56
CA GLY A 105 14.56 -9.85 1.73
C GLY A 105 14.95 -9.27 3.08
N GLU A 106 16.23 -9.39 3.40
CA GLU A 106 16.81 -8.83 4.60
C GLU A 106 18.16 -8.19 4.26
N ALA A 107 18.41 -6.99 4.77
CA ALA A 107 19.66 -6.29 4.57
C ALA A 107 20.02 -5.47 5.80
N GLU A 108 21.30 -5.46 6.13
CA GLU A 108 21.86 -4.64 7.21
C GLU A 108 23.15 -3.97 6.72
N GLY A 109 23.32 -2.68 6.96
CA GLY A 109 24.57 -2.00 6.67
C GLY A 109 24.50 -0.51 6.91
N GLU A 110 25.51 0.19 6.41
CA GLU A 110 25.54 1.65 6.43
C GLU A 110 24.44 2.22 5.54
N LEU A 111 23.84 3.31 6.01
CA LEU A 111 22.79 4.06 5.35
C LEU A 111 23.39 5.26 4.62
N VAL A 112 23.06 5.42 3.34
CA VAL A 112 23.47 6.58 2.54
C VAL A 112 22.23 7.36 2.09
N LEU A 113 22.27 8.68 2.21
CA LEU A 113 21.23 9.56 1.70
C LEU A 113 21.48 9.82 0.20
N ILE A 114 20.44 9.64 -0.61
CA ILE A 114 20.44 9.98 -2.03
C ILE A 114 19.56 11.22 -2.25
N ARG A 115 20.15 12.30 -2.77
CA ARG A 115 19.45 13.54 -3.15
C ARG A 115 19.66 13.92 -4.61
N GLU A 116 20.80 13.54 -5.17
CA GLU A 116 21.21 13.89 -6.52
C GLU A 116 21.96 12.71 -7.17
N GLU A 117 22.16 12.79 -8.50
CA GLU A 117 22.67 11.64 -9.27
C GLU A 117 24.06 11.17 -8.81
N LYS A 118 24.94 12.08 -8.38
CA LYS A 118 26.28 11.73 -7.87
C LYS A 118 26.25 10.88 -6.59
N ASP A 119 25.16 10.93 -5.81
CA ASP A 119 25.08 10.16 -4.57
C ASP A 119 25.03 8.65 -4.82
N TRP A 120 24.57 8.24 -6.01
CA TRP A 120 24.48 6.83 -6.41
C TRP A 120 25.83 6.13 -6.50
N GLU A 121 26.94 6.86 -6.63
CA GLU A 121 28.30 6.31 -6.58
C GLU A 121 28.60 5.62 -5.25
N ARG A 122 27.87 5.97 -4.18
CA ARG A 122 28.03 5.42 -2.83
C ARG A 122 27.03 4.31 -2.50
N ALA A 123 26.15 3.93 -3.43
CA ALA A 123 25.03 3.03 -3.14
C ALA A 123 25.42 1.55 -3.01
N GLU A 124 26.50 1.12 -3.67
CA GLU A 124 26.89 -0.28 -3.76
C GLU A 124 27.12 -0.91 -2.38
N GLY A 125 26.40 -1.99 -2.08
CA GLY A 125 26.48 -2.71 -0.80
C GLY A 125 25.89 -1.95 0.40
N LYS A 126 25.23 -0.80 0.19
CA LYS A 126 24.62 0.05 1.23
C LYS A 126 23.09 -0.04 1.23
N ILE A 127 22.49 0.47 2.29
CA ILE A 127 21.06 0.78 2.32
C ILE A 127 20.92 2.24 1.90
N VAL A 128 20.01 2.53 0.98
CA VAL A 128 19.80 3.90 0.50
C VAL A 128 18.55 4.51 1.15
N LEU A 129 18.60 5.81 1.46
CA LEU A 129 17.47 6.61 1.92
C LEU A 129 17.09 7.63 0.85
N VAL A 130 15.82 7.63 0.41
CA VAL A 130 15.33 8.44 -0.71
C VAL A 130 14.05 9.19 -0.36
N GLY A 131 13.96 10.47 -0.72
CA GLY A 131 12.82 11.34 -0.40
C GLY A 131 11.73 11.47 -1.47
N SER A 132 12.02 11.09 -2.72
CA SER A 132 11.14 11.32 -3.88
C SER A 132 11.36 10.30 -5.00
N GLU A 133 10.49 10.33 -6.02
CA GLU A 133 10.63 9.53 -7.26
C GLU A 133 10.87 8.03 -6.98
N TRP A 134 10.16 7.51 -5.98
CA TRP A 134 10.53 6.26 -5.32
C TRP A 134 10.61 5.06 -6.25
N ARG A 135 9.76 4.97 -7.29
CA ARG A 135 9.80 3.86 -8.24
C ARG A 135 11.05 3.91 -9.13
N GLU A 136 11.43 5.07 -9.62
CA GLU A 136 12.63 5.25 -10.45
C GLU A 136 13.88 5.03 -9.60
N ASN A 137 13.94 5.65 -8.42
CA ASN A 137 15.07 5.51 -7.52
C ASN A 137 15.19 4.08 -6.97
N TYR A 138 14.09 3.35 -6.80
CA TYR A 138 14.15 1.92 -6.46
C TYR A 138 14.79 1.09 -7.58
N ARG A 139 14.48 1.37 -8.85
CA ARG A 139 15.16 0.74 -10.00
C ARG A 139 16.66 1.07 -10.00
N LYS A 140 17.01 2.35 -9.89
CA LYS A 140 18.42 2.79 -9.81
C LYS A 140 19.15 2.12 -8.64
N ALA A 141 18.52 1.97 -7.49
CA ALA A 141 19.11 1.29 -6.33
C ALA A 141 19.47 -0.17 -6.62
N ASN A 142 18.59 -0.92 -7.32
CA ASN A 142 18.90 -2.29 -7.74
C ASN A 142 20.05 -2.31 -8.77
N GLU A 143 20.06 -1.39 -9.74
CA GLU A 143 21.10 -1.29 -10.76
C GLU A 143 22.47 -0.91 -10.19
N LYS A 144 22.51 -0.08 -9.14
CA LYS A 144 23.72 0.40 -8.46
C LYS A 144 24.19 -0.53 -7.34
N GLY A 145 23.58 -1.71 -7.19
CA GLY A 145 24.01 -2.71 -6.21
C GLY A 145 23.72 -2.34 -4.76
N ALA A 146 22.76 -1.44 -4.50
CA ALA A 146 22.24 -1.26 -3.15
C ALA A 146 21.64 -2.58 -2.65
N LYS A 147 21.64 -2.81 -1.34
CA LYS A 147 21.07 -4.03 -0.74
C LYS A 147 19.75 -3.82 -0.03
N GLY A 148 19.35 -2.57 0.21
CA GLY A 148 18.07 -2.23 0.82
C GLY A 148 17.66 -0.80 0.46
N PHE A 149 16.36 -0.56 0.45
CA PHE A 149 15.77 0.71 0.03
C PHE A 149 14.84 1.25 1.12
N LEU A 150 15.15 2.44 1.64
CA LEU A 150 14.32 3.16 2.59
C LEU A 150 13.82 4.45 1.97
N ILE A 151 12.58 4.79 2.26
CA ILE A 151 11.98 6.03 1.80
C ILE A 151 11.42 6.86 2.94
N TYR A 152 11.34 8.17 2.69
CA TYR A 152 10.55 9.10 3.48
C TYR A 152 9.78 10.03 2.54
N ARG A 153 8.84 10.80 3.09
CA ARG A 153 8.07 11.80 2.34
C ARG A 153 7.97 13.09 3.15
N GLU A 154 8.35 14.20 2.56
CA GLU A 154 8.21 15.52 3.18
C GLU A 154 6.73 15.91 3.34
N GLY A 155 6.42 16.65 4.40
CA GLY A 155 5.05 17.07 4.74
C GLY A 155 4.19 16.01 5.43
N THR A 156 4.78 14.92 5.93
CA THR A 156 4.06 13.83 6.62
C THR A 156 4.33 13.77 8.12
N GLY A 157 5.34 14.49 8.62
CA GLY A 157 5.69 14.55 10.04
C GLY A 157 5.97 13.16 10.62
N ASN A 158 5.17 12.74 11.60
CA ASN A 158 5.31 11.43 12.24
C ASN A 158 4.58 10.29 11.50
N ALA A 159 3.80 10.60 10.46
CA ALA A 159 3.10 9.58 9.69
C ALA A 159 4.07 8.80 8.80
N PHE A 160 3.83 7.50 8.66
CA PHE A 160 4.54 6.68 7.68
C PHE A 160 3.90 6.88 6.30
N PRO A 161 4.69 7.19 5.26
CA PRO A 161 4.13 7.39 3.93
C PRO A 161 3.69 6.04 3.32
N TYR A 162 2.50 6.02 2.75
CA TYR A 162 2.09 4.94 1.87
C TYR A 162 2.67 5.13 0.48
N VAL A 163 3.50 4.19 0.04
CA VAL A 163 4.06 4.15 -1.32
C VAL A 163 4.02 2.71 -1.84
N GLY A 164 3.46 2.54 -3.03
CA GLY A 164 3.53 1.29 -3.79
C GLY A 164 4.61 1.34 -4.85
N LEU A 165 5.35 0.25 -5.01
CA LEU A 165 6.29 0.08 -6.12
C LEU A 165 5.57 -0.31 -7.42
N PHE A 166 4.34 -0.84 -7.32
CA PHE A 166 3.51 -1.29 -8.45
C PHE A 166 4.29 -2.18 -9.43
N LEU A 167 5.07 -3.11 -8.89
CA LEU A 167 5.90 -3.99 -9.71
C LEU A 167 5.03 -4.90 -10.59
N THR A 168 5.47 -5.09 -11.84
CA THR A 168 4.95 -6.08 -12.78
C THR A 168 5.74 -7.40 -12.69
N GLU A 169 5.31 -8.46 -13.38
CA GLU A 169 6.11 -9.70 -13.41
C GLU A 169 7.49 -9.46 -14.05
N GLU A 170 7.54 -8.62 -15.09
CA GLU A 170 8.80 -8.26 -15.75
C GLU A 170 9.74 -7.53 -14.78
N ASP A 171 9.18 -6.68 -13.91
CA ASP A 171 9.98 -5.95 -12.94
C ASP A 171 10.66 -6.86 -11.91
N LEU A 172 10.06 -8.02 -11.60
CA LEU A 172 10.66 -9.00 -10.69
C LEU A 172 11.99 -9.55 -11.21
N LYS A 173 12.34 -9.38 -12.49
CA LYS A 173 13.66 -9.76 -13.01
C LYS A 173 14.79 -8.91 -12.42
N TRP A 174 14.52 -7.64 -12.12
CA TRP A 174 15.52 -6.70 -11.61
C TRP A 174 15.24 -6.23 -10.17
N ALA A 175 13.97 -6.23 -9.74
CA ALA A 175 13.56 -5.82 -8.39
C ALA A 175 13.84 -6.92 -7.38
N LYS A 176 14.96 -6.83 -6.65
CA LYS A 176 15.43 -7.90 -5.75
C LYS A 176 15.59 -7.48 -4.29
N ILE A 177 15.65 -6.19 -4.00
CA ILE A 177 15.98 -5.71 -2.65
C ILE A 177 14.73 -5.39 -1.81
N PRO A 178 14.78 -5.60 -0.48
CA PRO A 178 13.69 -5.19 0.40
C PRO A 178 13.55 -3.66 0.41
N ALA A 179 12.31 -3.18 0.49
CA ALA A 179 11.95 -1.78 0.42
C ALA A 179 10.96 -1.39 1.52
N GLY A 180 11.29 -0.34 2.27
CA GLY A 180 10.54 0.10 3.44
C GLY A 180 10.46 1.62 3.55
N ALA A 181 9.70 2.08 4.53
CA ALA A 181 9.49 3.50 4.78
C ALA A 181 9.75 3.86 6.24
N ILE A 182 10.19 5.09 6.45
CA ILE A 182 10.31 5.74 7.74
C ILE A 182 9.51 7.05 7.72
N SER A 183 9.13 7.54 8.91
CA SER A 183 8.48 8.84 9.02
C SER A 183 9.43 9.98 8.65
N GLU A 184 8.87 11.13 8.27
CA GLU A 184 9.66 12.32 7.94
C GLU A 184 10.51 12.79 9.12
N GLU A 185 9.95 12.82 10.33
CA GLU A 185 10.68 13.24 11.53
C GLU A 185 11.85 12.31 11.84
N TRP A 186 11.67 11.00 11.62
CA TRP A 186 12.75 10.04 11.78
C TRP A 186 13.84 10.26 10.71
N ALA A 187 13.44 10.46 9.46
CA ALA A 187 14.36 10.78 8.37
C ALA A 187 15.14 12.08 8.63
N LYS A 188 14.50 13.14 9.14
CA LYS A 188 15.18 14.40 9.49
C LYS A 188 16.30 14.21 10.51
N LYS A 189 16.07 13.39 11.55
CA LYS A 189 17.11 13.06 12.54
C LYS A 189 18.29 12.35 11.89
N ILE A 190 18.01 11.34 11.07
CA ILE A 190 19.02 10.58 10.32
C ILE A 190 19.83 11.50 9.39
N ILE A 191 19.14 12.33 8.60
CA ILE A 191 19.76 13.27 7.67
C ILE A 191 20.65 14.28 8.41
N SER A 192 20.24 14.74 9.59
CA SER A 192 21.05 15.64 10.43
C SER A 192 22.38 14.98 10.84
N LYS A 193 22.35 13.70 11.25
CA LYS A 193 23.55 12.92 11.58
C LYS A 193 24.47 12.72 10.38
N LEU A 194 23.90 12.29 9.24
CA LEU A 194 24.66 12.10 8.01
C LEU A 194 25.35 13.38 7.54
N LYS A 195 24.70 14.55 7.68
CA LYS A 195 25.30 15.86 7.36
C LYS A 195 26.48 16.24 8.26
N LYS A 196 26.55 15.71 9.48
CA LYS A 196 27.68 15.89 10.39
C LYS A 196 28.83 14.92 10.12
N GLY A 197 28.69 14.04 9.13
CA GLY A 197 29.67 12.99 8.84
C GLY A 197 29.58 11.78 9.78
N GLU A 198 28.51 11.68 10.58
CA GLU A 198 28.29 10.51 11.42
C GLU A 198 27.87 9.31 10.56
N ASN A 199 28.37 8.12 10.92
CA ASN A 199 27.99 6.88 10.28
C ASN A 199 26.67 6.37 10.86
N VAL A 200 25.67 6.13 10.01
CA VAL A 200 24.36 5.62 10.41
C VAL A 200 24.21 4.20 9.87
N ARG A 201 23.83 3.26 10.74
CA ARG A 201 23.50 1.88 10.34
C ARG A 201 21.99 1.69 10.31
N ALA A 202 21.56 0.90 9.33
CA ALA A 202 20.18 0.49 9.17
C ALA A 202 20.09 -1.02 8.98
N ARG A 203 18.95 -1.59 9.37
CA ARG A 203 18.49 -2.93 9.05
C ARG A 203 17.08 -2.84 8.50
N ILE A 204 16.84 -3.55 7.41
CA ILE A 204 15.51 -3.72 6.84
C ILE A 204 15.25 -5.20 6.64
N LYS A 205 14.05 -5.64 7.01
CA LYS A 205 13.54 -6.98 6.77
C LYS A 205 12.13 -6.87 6.22
N VAL A 206 11.88 -7.49 5.07
CA VAL A 206 10.55 -7.62 4.48
C VAL A 206 10.30 -9.11 4.25
N MET A 207 9.21 -9.61 4.82
CA MET A 207 8.68 -10.94 4.57
C MET A 207 7.34 -10.75 3.86
N SER A 208 7.34 -10.95 2.55
CA SER A 208 6.14 -10.89 1.72
C SER A 208 6.01 -12.18 0.90
N LYS A 209 4.78 -12.55 0.56
CA LYS A 209 4.49 -13.59 -0.44
C LYS A 209 4.13 -12.90 -1.74
N ILE A 210 4.63 -13.43 -2.85
CA ILE A 210 4.30 -12.98 -4.20
C ILE A 210 3.70 -14.18 -4.94
N PRO A 211 2.40 -14.47 -4.75
CA PRO A 211 1.72 -15.52 -5.50
C PRO A 211 1.79 -15.24 -7.01
N LYS A 212 1.59 -16.28 -7.84
CA LYS A 212 1.52 -16.10 -9.30
C LYS A 212 0.39 -15.17 -9.73
N ARG A 213 -0.73 -15.19 -9.00
CA ARG A 213 -1.86 -14.29 -9.19
C ARG A 213 -2.70 -14.18 -7.92
N GLN A 214 -3.46 -13.09 -7.82
CA GLN A 214 -4.52 -12.86 -6.84
C GLN A 214 -5.75 -12.33 -7.56
N ILE A 215 -6.93 -12.56 -7.01
CA ILE A 215 -8.18 -11.98 -7.53
C ILE A 215 -8.10 -10.46 -7.40
N LEU A 216 -8.45 -9.74 -8.46
CA LEU A 216 -8.80 -8.33 -8.42
C LEU A 216 -10.31 -8.27 -8.23
N PRO A 217 -10.81 -8.03 -7.01
CA PRO A 217 -12.24 -8.12 -6.75
C PRO A 217 -12.96 -6.89 -7.32
N MET A 218 -13.95 -7.12 -8.17
CA MET A 218 -14.94 -6.10 -8.54
C MET A 218 -16.31 -6.59 -8.11
N LEU A 219 -16.88 -5.93 -7.11
CA LEU A 219 -18.19 -6.27 -6.55
C LEU A 219 -19.25 -5.38 -7.20
N TYR A 220 -20.26 -6.00 -7.78
CA TYR A 220 -21.41 -5.31 -8.35
C TYR A 220 -22.69 -5.76 -7.67
N ALA A 221 -23.57 -4.81 -7.38
CA ALA A 221 -24.94 -5.06 -6.97
C ALA A 221 -25.88 -4.25 -7.87
N THR A 222 -27.01 -4.84 -8.25
CA THR A 222 -28.04 -4.16 -9.05
C THR A 222 -29.33 -4.13 -8.26
N ILE A 223 -29.91 -2.93 -8.13
CA ILE A 223 -31.16 -2.70 -7.41
C ILE A 223 -32.17 -2.09 -8.38
N GLY A 224 -33.40 -2.62 -8.40
CA GLY A 224 -34.49 -2.09 -9.21
C GLY A 224 -34.47 -2.52 -10.68
N LYS A 225 -34.93 -1.64 -11.56
CA LYS A 225 -35.11 -1.88 -13.00
C LYS A 225 -34.47 -0.73 -13.80
N PRO A 226 -34.04 -0.96 -15.05
CA PRO A 226 -33.40 0.08 -15.87
C PRO A 226 -34.36 1.26 -16.16
N PRO A 227 -33.81 2.47 -16.41
CA PRO A 227 -32.38 2.80 -16.52
C PRO A 227 -31.67 2.86 -15.16
N TYR A 228 -30.41 2.43 -15.14
CA TYR A 228 -29.59 2.40 -13.92
C TYR A 228 -28.73 3.67 -13.77
N ILE A 229 -28.42 4.00 -12.51
CA ILE A 229 -27.40 4.98 -12.14
C ILE A 229 -26.26 4.22 -11.47
N LEU A 230 -25.01 4.47 -11.88
CA LEU A 230 -23.84 3.81 -11.32
C LEU A 230 -23.28 4.62 -10.14
N PHE A 231 -23.23 3.99 -8.98
CA PHE A 231 -22.41 4.43 -7.85
C PHE A 231 -21.18 3.54 -7.76
N SER A 232 -20.03 4.13 -7.45
CA SER A 232 -18.76 3.40 -7.40
C SER A 232 -17.83 3.99 -6.35
N ALA A 233 -17.08 3.11 -5.69
CA ALA A 233 -15.99 3.43 -4.78
C ALA A 233 -14.88 2.41 -4.99
N HIS A 234 -13.62 2.78 -4.72
CA HIS A 234 -12.55 1.77 -4.67
C HIS A 234 -12.41 1.22 -3.26
N LEU A 235 -12.09 -0.07 -3.17
CA LEU A 235 -11.95 -0.78 -1.90
C LEU A 235 -10.50 -0.83 -1.42
N CYS A 236 -9.54 -0.72 -2.33
CA CYS A 236 -8.12 -0.90 -2.02
C CYS A 236 -7.52 0.31 -1.29
N HIS A 237 -6.78 0.03 -0.21
CA HIS A 237 -5.88 0.96 0.49
C HIS A 237 -5.16 0.20 1.63
N PRO A 238 -3.96 0.60 2.09
CA PRO A 238 -3.39 0.07 3.33
C PRO A 238 -4.29 0.34 4.55
N LYS A 239 -4.31 -0.62 5.47
CA LYS A 239 -4.89 -0.50 6.81
C LYS A 239 -4.38 0.75 7.55
N PRO A 240 -5.24 1.54 8.23
CA PRO A 240 -6.69 1.34 8.31
C PRO A 240 -7.45 1.79 7.05
N GLY A 241 -6.94 2.78 6.30
CA GLY A 241 -7.56 3.25 5.06
C GLY A 241 -9.02 3.65 5.26
N ALA A 242 -9.30 4.34 6.36
CA ALA A 242 -10.66 4.67 6.78
C ALA A 242 -11.30 5.68 5.83
N ASN A 243 -10.65 6.83 5.62
CA ASN A 243 -11.14 7.84 4.70
C ASN A 243 -10.81 7.53 3.23
N ASP A 244 -9.69 6.85 3.00
CA ASP A 244 -9.25 6.42 1.67
C ASP A 244 -9.14 4.89 1.70
N ASN A 245 -10.15 4.14 1.25
CA ASN A 245 -11.50 4.60 0.88
C ASN A 245 -12.58 3.69 1.47
N ALA A 246 -12.40 3.27 2.72
CA ALA A 246 -13.46 2.55 3.44
C ALA A 246 -14.72 3.42 3.58
N SER A 247 -14.60 4.74 3.75
CA SER A 247 -15.72 5.69 3.80
C SER A 247 -16.52 5.72 2.51
N GLY A 248 -15.87 5.82 1.34
CA GLY A 248 -16.58 5.75 0.06
C GLY A 248 -17.23 4.39 -0.16
N SER A 249 -16.56 3.30 0.22
CA SER A 249 -17.11 1.94 0.11
C SER A 249 -18.32 1.74 1.02
N ALA A 250 -18.25 2.20 2.27
CA ALA A 250 -19.33 2.16 3.25
C ALA A 250 -20.51 3.06 2.86
N MET A 251 -20.25 4.21 2.21
CA MET A 251 -21.31 5.11 1.75
C MET A 251 -22.10 4.55 0.57
N VAL A 252 -21.44 3.77 -0.29
CA VAL A 252 -22.10 3.07 -1.42
C VAL A 252 -22.88 1.83 -0.95
N LEU A 253 -22.47 1.26 0.18
CA LEU A 253 -23.01 0.05 0.78
C LEU A 253 -24.28 0.34 1.62
#